data_AF-L5N3Q3-F1
#
_entry.id   AF-L5N3Q3-F1
#
_cell.length_a   1.000
_cell.length_b   1.000
_cell.length_c   1.000
_cell.angle_alpha   90.00
_cell.angle_beta   90.00
_cell.angle_gamma   90.00
#
_symmetry.space_group_name_H-M   'P 1'
#
loop_
_entity.id
_entity.type
_entity.pdbx_description
1 polymer ?
#
loop_
_entity_poly.entity_id
_entity_poly.type
_entity_poly.pdbx_seq_one_letter_code
_entity_poly.pdbx_strand_id
1 'polypeptide(L)'
;MAELHDLLMDAKKKMYEKDQLERKREKRIAEAEALRLKEETLRHKLQEEEEDVEKLEKMSLMNLFVTVSGRKLERMEKEKREVVEARLKWREVKQAVKEIQREISGMEAAISALGNPEREYDRCYQEKKADLIKKGSQKGRKIIELGNQRSFLQAELVEIEEAVTAGKQAGSALDEAAASLSSAENWGVLDMVGGGFWTTAVKHSELDDADRYIRTAQQYLRTFANELDDLHDHYEVKLEVSSGWAAADYFFDSLVVDWFVQNKIQASQKEVEDLRSRTYAAVAELESLHQQYEQQEAELKREQDQVIGA
;
A
#
# COMPACT_ATOMS: atom_id res chain seq x y z
N MET A 1 -25.28 -4.59 32.78
CA MET A 1 -24.36 -3.49 32.44
C MET A 1 -22.94 -3.79 32.90
N ALA A 2 -22.70 -4.16 34.17
CA ALA A 2 -21.38 -4.61 34.64
C ALA A 2 -20.89 -5.86 33.86
N GLU A 3 -21.73 -6.89 33.74
CA GLU A 3 -21.41 -8.12 33.01
C GLU A 3 -21.06 -7.90 31.53
N LEU A 4 -21.83 -7.06 30.80
CA LEU A 4 -21.52 -6.69 29.41
C LEU A 4 -20.22 -5.87 29.29
N HIS A 5 -19.93 -5.01 30.27
CA HIS A 5 -18.67 -4.25 30.30
C HIS A 5 -17.48 -5.18 30.53
N ASP A 6 -17.60 -6.12 31.47
CA ASP A 6 -16.54 -7.09 31.78
C ASP A 6 -16.26 -8.02 30.58
N LEU A 7 -17.29 -8.51 29.91
CA LEU A 7 -17.17 -9.30 28.68
C LEU A 7 -16.50 -8.51 27.54
N LEU A 8 -16.85 -7.23 27.39
CA LEU A 8 -16.23 -6.35 26.40
C LEU A 8 -14.74 -6.11 26.69
N MET A 9 -14.36 -5.93 27.95
CA MET A 9 -12.96 -5.76 28.35
C MET A 9 -12.16 -7.06 28.21
N ASP A 10 -12.77 -8.22 28.50
CA ASP A 10 -12.14 -9.53 28.29
C ASP A 10 -11.90 -9.81 26.79
N ALA A 11 -12.89 -9.55 25.95
CA ALA A 11 -12.74 -9.67 24.50
C ALA A 11 -11.64 -8.73 23.97
N LYS A 12 -11.60 -7.48 24.43
CA LYS A 12 -10.55 -6.52 24.08
C LYS A 12 -9.15 -6.99 24.50
N LYS A 13 -9.02 -7.58 25.69
CA LYS A 13 -7.76 -8.17 26.17
C LYS A 13 -7.32 -9.34 25.27
N LYS A 14 -8.24 -10.24 24.92
CA LYS A 14 -7.96 -11.36 24.02
C LYS A 14 -7.55 -10.89 22.62
N MET A 15 -8.15 -9.82 22.09
CA MET A 15 -7.73 -9.20 20.82
C MET A 15 -6.27 -8.71 20.90
N TYR A 16 -5.90 -8.03 21.99
CA TYR A 16 -4.51 -7.57 22.18
C TYR A 16 -3.53 -8.75 22.28
N GLU A 17 -3.90 -9.79 23.03
CA GLU A 17 -3.09 -11.01 23.15
C GLU A 17 -2.91 -11.71 21.80
N LYS A 18 -4.00 -11.80 21.01
CA LYS A 18 -3.98 -12.36 19.66
C LYS A 18 -3.07 -11.57 18.72
N ASP A 19 -3.20 -10.24 18.63
CA ASP A 19 -2.33 -9.39 17.79
C ASP A 19 -0.85 -9.54 18.18
N GLN A 20 -0.54 -9.59 19.49
CA GLN A 20 0.83 -9.82 19.97
C GLN A 20 1.38 -11.19 19.54
N LEU A 21 0.56 -12.24 19.62
CA LEU A 21 0.95 -13.58 19.17
C LEU A 21 1.11 -13.65 17.65
N GLU A 22 0.23 -13.02 16.89
CA GLU A 22 0.29 -12.97 15.43
C GLU A 22 1.57 -12.29 14.94
N ARG A 23 1.91 -11.11 15.49
CA ARG A 23 3.17 -10.42 15.17
C ARG A 23 4.42 -11.23 15.54
N LYS A 24 4.39 -11.95 16.67
CA LYS A 24 5.48 -12.85 17.05
C LYS A 24 5.58 -14.04 16.10
N ARG A 25 4.45 -14.62 15.70
CA ARG A 25 4.37 -15.72 14.73
C ARG A 25 4.96 -15.31 13.40
N GLU A 26 4.59 -14.15 12.87
CA GLU A 26 5.13 -13.61 11.60
C GLU A 26 6.64 -13.47 11.62
N LYS A 27 7.20 -12.94 12.71
CA LYS A 27 8.66 -12.85 12.89
C LYS A 27 9.33 -14.24 12.87
N ARG A 28 8.72 -15.23 13.53
CA ARG A 28 9.25 -16.61 13.55
C ARG A 28 9.09 -17.32 12.21
N ILE A 29 8.04 -17.03 11.45
CA ILE A 29 7.87 -17.54 10.08
C ILE A 29 8.99 -16.99 9.19
N ALA A 30 9.25 -15.69 9.22
CA ALA A 30 10.36 -15.09 8.45
C ALA A 30 11.73 -15.68 8.85
N GLU A 31 11.96 -15.91 10.14
CA GLU A 31 13.18 -16.58 10.64
C GLU A 31 13.29 -18.03 10.15
N ALA A 32 12.17 -18.78 10.16
CA ALA A 32 12.11 -20.15 9.65
C ALA A 32 12.42 -20.21 8.15
N GLU A 33 11.92 -19.26 7.37
CA GLU A 33 12.21 -19.15 5.92
C GLU A 33 13.70 -18.89 5.67
N ALA A 34 14.30 -17.96 6.39
CA ALA A 34 15.74 -17.68 6.28
C ALA A 34 16.60 -18.90 6.65
N LEU A 35 16.22 -19.63 7.71
CA LEU A 35 16.91 -20.85 8.11
C LEU A 35 16.70 -22.00 7.13
N ARG A 36 15.52 -22.11 6.51
CA ARG A 36 15.26 -23.12 5.45
C ARG A 36 16.13 -22.87 4.22
N LEU A 37 16.28 -21.62 3.78
CA LEU A 37 17.19 -21.28 2.68
C LEU A 37 18.65 -21.63 3.02
N LYS A 38 19.05 -21.38 4.27
CA LYS A 38 20.37 -21.77 4.79
C LYS A 38 20.53 -23.29 4.86
N GLU A 39 19.50 -24.01 5.30
CA GLU A 39 19.47 -25.48 5.33
C GLU A 39 19.68 -26.06 3.93
N GLU A 40 18.98 -25.53 2.93
CA GLU A 40 19.08 -25.94 1.53
C GLU A 40 20.49 -25.69 0.97
N THR A 41 21.05 -24.51 1.23
CA THR A 41 22.42 -24.18 0.83
C THR A 41 23.44 -25.12 1.45
N LEU A 42 23.31 -25.42 2.75
CA LEU A 42 24.21 -26.36 3.45
C LEU A 42 24.01 -27.81 3.00
N ARG A 43 22.78 -28.18 2.64
CA ARG A 43 22.46 -29.48 2.08
C ARG A 43 23.13 -29.68 0.72
N HIS A 44 23.09 -28.68 -0.15
CA HIS A 44 23.79 -28.71 -1.44
C HIS A 44 25.29 -28.89 -1.24
N LYS A 45 25.90 -28.08 -0.36
CA LYS A 45 27.32 -28.22 -0.03
C LYS A 45 27.66 -29.60 0.51
N LEU A 46 26.84 -30.14 1.41
CA LEU A 46 27.05 -31.51 1.92
C LEU A 46 27.01 -32.55 0.79
N GLN A 47 26.12 -32.39 -0.20
CA GLN A 47 26.06 -33.29 -1.37
C GLN A 47 27.32 -33.18 -2.23
N GLU A 48 27.81 -31.97 -2.49
CA GLU A 48 29.06 -31.75 -3.23
C GLU A 48 30.26 -32.44 -2.55
N GLU A 49 30.41 -32.25 -1.24
CA GLU A 49 31.50 -32.88 -0.46
C GLU A 49 31.36 -34.41 -0.43
N GLU A 50 30.14 -34.95 -0.33
CA GLU A 50 29.88 -36.39 -0.38
C GLU A 50 30.23 -37.00 -1.75
N GLU A 51 29.92 -36.29 -2.85
CA GLU A 51 30.29 -36.69 -4.21
C GLU A 51 31.80 -36.68 -4.46
N ASP A 52 32.53 -35.71 -3.90
CA ASP A 52 33.98 -35.62 -4.07
C ASP A 52 34.71 -36.74 -3.32
N VAL A 53 34.24 -37.13 -2.14
CA VAL A 53 34.68 -38.36 -1.46
C VAL A 53 34.38 -39.60 -2.33
N GLU A 54 33.18 -39.71 -2.91
CA GLU A 54 32.80 -40.86 -3.74
C GLU A 54 33.66 -40.96 -5.01
N LYS A 55 33.94 -39.83 -5.69
CA LYS A 55 34.84 -39.77 -6.85
C LYS A 55 36.25 -40.25 -6.49
N LEU A 56 36.78 -39.78 -5.35
CA LEU A 56 38.11 -40.17 -4.88
C LEU A 56 38.18 -41.67 -4.49
N GLU A 57 37.12 -42.21 -3.89
CA GLU A 57 37.01 -43.63 -3.55
C GLU A 57 36.92 -44.50 -4.83
N LYS A 58 36.08 -44.13 -5.81
CA LYS A 58 35.99 -44.84 -7.11
C LYS A 58 37.30 -44.80 -7.89
N MET A 59 37.97 -43.65 -7.95
CA MET A 59 39.31 -43.53 -8.55
C MET A 59 40.37 -44.31 -7.77
N SER A 60 40.20 -44.50 -6.46
CA SER A 60 41.08 -45.37 -5.66
C SER A 60 40.93 -46.82 -6.08
N LEU A 61 39.70 -47.32 -6.16
CA LEU A 61 39.39 -48.69 -6.59
C LEU A 61 39.88 -48.99 -8.01
N MET A 62 39.72 -48.05 -8.95
CA MET A 62 40.24 -48.18 -10.32
C MET A 62 41.78 -48.18 -10.41
N ASN A 63 42.46 -47.48 -9.49
CA ASN A 63 43.92 -47.36 -9.48
C ASN A 63 44.62 -48.37 -8.53
N LEU A 64 43.88 -49.28 -7.88
CA LEU A 64 44.44 -50.32 -6.99
C LEU A 64 45.43 -51.28 -7.69
N PHE A 65 45.63 -51.16 -9.00
CA PHE A 65 46.65 -51.91 -9.74
C PHE A 65 48.03 -51.23 -9.79
N VAL A 66 48.17 -49.95 -9.42
CA VAL A 66 49.48 -49.25 -9.42
C VAL A 66 49.56 -48.20 -8.30
N THR A 67 50.28 -48.52 -7.22
CA THR A 67 50.87 -47.62 -6.20
C THR A 67 49.95 -46.51 -5.64
N VAL A 68 49.23 -46.80 -4.55
CA VAL A 68 48.57 -45.75 -3.74
C VAL A 68 49.65 -44.82 -3.17
N SER A 69 49.66 -43.55 -3.59
CA SER A 69 50.61 -42.54 -3.13
C SER A 69 50.15 -41.85 -1.84
N GLY A 70 51.08 -41.48 -0.96
CA GLY A 70 50.77 -40.80 0.32
C GLY A 70 49.93 -39.52 0.16
N ARG A 71 50.15 -38.76 -0.92
CA ARG A 71 49.37 -37.55 -1.25
C ARG A 71 47.88 -37.81 -1.48
N LYS A 72 47.51 -39.01 -1.96
CA LYS A 72 46.10 -39.39 -2.21
C LYS A 72 45.38 -39.77 -0.91
N LEU A 73 46.09 -40.39 0.04
CA LEU A 73 45.58 -40.67 1.38
C LEU A 73 45.33 -39.36 2.15
N GLU A 74 46.27 -38.42 2.11
CA GLU A 74 46.10 -37.09 2.71
C GLU A 74 44.89 -36.34 2.14
N ARG A 75 44.71 -36.38 0.81
CA ARG A 75 43.53 -35.77 0.18
C ARG A 75 42.22 -36.45 0.61
N MET A 76 42.17 -37.78 0.64
CA MET A 76 40.99 -38.52 1.08
C MET A 76 40.62 -38.21 2.55
N GLU A 77 41.62 -38.08 3.43
CA GLU A 77 41.38 -37.65 4.82
C GLU A 77 40.81 -36.24 4.90
N LYS A 78 41.30 -35.31 4.06
CA LYS A 78 40.81 -33.93 4.02
C LYS A 78 39.32 -33.88 3.63
N GLU A 79 38.96 -34.57 2.56
CA GLU A 79 37.61 -34.54 1.98
C GLU A 79 36.61 -35.22 2.94
N LYS A 80 37.03 -36.30 3.63
CA LYS A 80 36.25 -36.91 4.72
C LYS A 80 36.02 -35.96 5.90
N ARG A 81 36.99 -35.09 6.24
CA ARG A 81 36.80 -34.05 7.28
C ARG A 81 35.81 -32.99 6.81
N GLU A 82 35.90 -32.56 5.56
CA GLU A 82 35.01 -31.57 4.94
C GLU A 82 33.54 -32.05 4.96
N VAL A 83 33.29 -33.33 4.62
CA VAL A 83 31.95 -33.96 4.77
C VAL A 83 31.45 -33.93 6.22
N VAL A 84 32.31 -34.25 7.20
CA VAL A 84 31.91 -34.26 8.61
C VAL A 84 31.53 -32.85 9.07
N GLU A 85 32.31 -31.84 8.67
CA GLU A 85 32.02 -30.44 9.00
C GLU A 85 30.73 -29.95 8.34
N ALA A 86 30.54 -30.21 7.04
CA ALA A 86 29.32 -29.86 6.32
C ALA A 86 28.07 -30.51 6.94
N ARG A 87 28.19 -31.78 7.34
CA ARG A 87 27.11 -32.55 7.98
C ARG A 87 26.73 -32.01 9.35
N LEU A 88 27.70 -31.57 10.15
CA LEU A 88 27.46 -30.93 11.45
C LEU A 88 26.69 -29.62 11.25
N LYS A 89 27.19 -28.73 10.39
CA LYS A 89 26.54 -27.44 10.08
C LYS A 89 25.12 -27.61 9.57
N TRP A 90 24.90 -28.55 8.63
CA TRP A 90 23.55 -28.85 8.13
C TRP A 90 22.63 -29.36 9.25
N ARG A 91 23.11 -30.28 10.09
CA ARG A 91 22.32 -30.85 11.18
C ARG A 91 21.91 -29.79 12.21
N GLU A 92 22.81 -28.87 12.55
CA GLU A 92 22.53 -27.74 13.45
C GLU A 92 21.40 -26.86 12.90
N VAL A 93 21.50 -26.44 11.64
CA VAL A 93 20.47 -25.60 11.01
C VAL A 93 19.15 -26.36 10.88
N LYS A 94 19.18 -27.63 10.48
CA LYS A 94 17.98 -28.48 10.39
C LYS A 94 17.29 -28.64 11.75
N GLN A 95 18.06 -28.74 12.83
CA GLN A 95 17.51 -28.81 14.17
C GLN A 95 16.88 -27.47 14.58
N ALA A 96 17.55 -26.34 14.29
CA ALA A 96 17.00 -25.01 14.53
C ALA A 96 15.68 -24.76 13.77
N VAL A 97 15.60 -25.19 12.50
CA VAL A 97 14.36 -25.14 11.70
C VAL A 97 13.22 -25.91 12.39
N LYS A 98 13.50 -27.11 12.92
CA LYS A 98 12.50 -27.91 13.64
C LYS A 98 12.05 -27.25 14.94
N GLU A 99 12.96 -26.62 15.67
CA GLU A 99 12.65 -25.94 16.92
C GLU A 99 11.73 -24.76 16.68
N ILE A 100 12.07 -23.90 15.72
CA ILE A 100 11.22 -22.75 15.35
C ILE A 100 9.87 -23.20 14.81
N GLN A 101 9.81 -24.29 14.04
CA GLN A 101 8.52 -24.86 13.61
C GLN A 101 7.64 -25.27 14.78
N ARG A 102 8.20 -25.90 15.83
CA ARG A 102 7.43 -26.24 17.04
C ARG A 102 6.92 -24.99 17.76
N GLU A 103 7.73 -23.95 17.84
CA GLU A 103 7.32 -22.68 18.44
C GLU A 103 6.17 -22.03 17.65
N ILE A 104 6.27 -22.00 16.30
CA ILE A 104 5.21 -21.50 15.42
C ILE A 104 3.92 -22.28 15.66
N SER A 105 3.96 -23.62 15.64
CA SER A 105 2.78 -24.44 15.90
C SER A 105 2.19 -24.22 17.30
N GLY A 106 3.03 -23.98 18.31
CA GLY A 106 2.58 -23.60 19.65
C GLY A 106 1.85 -22.25 19.66
N MET A 107 2.36 -21.26 18.93
CA MET A 107 1.71 -19.96 18.76
C MET A 107 0.40 -20.07 17.99
N GLU A 108 0.34 -20.88 16.93
CA GLU A 108 -0.89 -21.14 16.16
C GLU A 108 -1.97 -21.79 17.03
N ALA A 109 -1.60 -22.76 17.87
CA ALA A 109 -2.52 -23.37 18.82
C ALA A 109 -3.03 -22.36 19.86
N ALA A 110 -2.15 -21.50 20.38
CA ALA A 110 -2.54 -20.44 21.31
C ALA A 110 -3.49 -19.42 20.67
N ILE A 111 -3.20 -18.98 19.43
CA ILE A 111 -4.08 -18.10 18.65
C ILE A 111 -5.44 -18.76 18.41
N SER A 112 -5.45 -20.04 18.04
CA SER A 112 -6.69 -20.79 17.81
C SER A 112 -7.52 -20.94 19.09
N ALA A 113 -6.88 -21.13 20.25
CA ALA A 113 -7.55 -21.24 21.54
C ALA A 113 -8.23 -19.93 21.98
N LEU A 114 -7.75 -18.76 21.51
CA LEU A 114 -8.40 -17.47 21.76
C LEU A 114 -9.71 -17.30 20.97
N GLY A 115 -9.96 -18.13 19.96
CA GLY A 115 -11.19 -18.10 19.17
C GLY A 115 -11.30 -16.85 18.29
N ASN A 116 -12.46 -16.20 18.32
CA ASN A 116 -12.74 -14.98 17.56
C ASN A 116 -13.12 -13.83 18.51
N PRO A 117 -12.13 -13.27 19.22
CA PRO A 117 -12.37 -12.20 20.19
C PRO A 117 -12.88 -10.92 19.53
N GLU A 118 -12.61 -10.70 18.24
CA GLU A 118 -13.14 -9.57 17.47
C GLU A 118 -14.67 -9.66 17.36
N ARG A 119 -15.20 -10.83 17.00
CA ARG A 119 -16.65 -11.07 16.92
C ARG A 119 -17.31 -10.96 18.29
N GLU A 120 -16.66 -11.44 19.35
CA GLU A 120 -17.16 -11.32 20.72
C GLU A 120 -17.22 -9.86 21.16
N TYR A 121 -16.16 -9.09 20.88
CA TYR A 121 -16.09 -7.66 21.15
C TYR A 121 -17.21 -6.91 20.43
N ASP A 122 -17.34 -7.11 19.11
CA ASP A 122 -18.35 -6.44 18.29
C ASP A 122 -19.77 -6.73 18.78
N ARG A 123 -20.07 -8.00 19.09
CA ARG A 123 -21.38 -8.38 19.65
C ARG A 123 -21.66 -7.61 20.94
N CYS A 124 -20.73 -7.67 21.91
CA CYS A 124 -20.93 -7.02 23.21
C CYS A 124 -21.03 -5.49 23.07
N TYR A 125 -20.25 -4.91 22.16
CA TYR A 125 -20.27 -3.49 21.84
C TYR A 125 -21.64 -3.07 21.29
N GLN A 126 -22.17 -3.78 20.30
CA GLN A 126 -23.47 -3.48 19.70
C GLN A 126 -24.62 -3.66 20.69
N GLU A 127 -24.61 -4.74 21.49
CA GLU A 127 -25.60 -4.95 22.54
C GLU A 127 -25.61 -3.81 23.55
N LYS A 128 -24.43 -3.39 24.03
CA LYS A 128 -24.30 -2.28 24.98
C LYS A 128 -24.74 -0.95 24.38
N LYS A 129 -24.38 -0.69 23.11
CA LYS A 129 -24.82 0.50 22.35
C LYS A 129 -26.34 0.54 22.23
N ALA A 130 -26.97 -0.56 21.79
CA ALA A 130 -28.41 -0.67 21.63
C ALA A 130 -29.16 -0.45 22.97
N ASP A 131 -28.63 -1.02 24.05
CA ASP A 131 -29.16 -0.84 25.40
C ASP A 131 -29.14 0.62 25.87
N LEU A 132 -28.02 1.32 25.65
CA LEU A 132 -27.85 2.73 26.03
C LEU A 132 -28.80 3.65 25.25
N ILE A 133 -28.99 3.37 23.96
CA ILE A 133 -29.94 4.06 23.08
C ILE A 133 -31.38 3.79 23.53
N LYS A 134 -31.77 2.52 23.69
CA LYS A 134 -33.14 2.12 24.07
C LYS A 134 -33.59 2.70 25.39
N LYS A 135 -32.67 2.84 26.36
CA LYS A 135 -32.95 3.45 27.67
C LYS A 135 -33.18 4.97 27.61
N GLY A 136 -32.96 5.61 26.46
CA GLY A 136 -33.18 7.05 26.28
C GLY A 136 -32.29 7.94 27.17
N SER A 137 -31.16 7.37 27.63
CA SER A 137 -30.22 8.05 28.52
C SER A 137 -29.50 9.21 27.80
N GLN A 138 -28.90 10.13 28.57
CA GLN A 138 -28.04 11.17 28.00
C GLN A 138 -26.91 10.56 27.15
N LYS A 139 -26.33 9.44 27.61
CA LYS A 139 -25.36 8.64 26.85
C LYS A 139 -25.93 8.12 25.53
N GLY A 140 -27.15 7.57 25.55
CA GLY A 140 -27.85 7.10 24.35
C GLY A 140 -28.07 8.20 23.31
N ARG A 141 -28.51 9.39 23.74
CA ARG A 141 -28.65 10.56 22.86
C ARG A 141 -27.31 10.98 22.24
N LYS A 142 -26.25 11.06 23.06
CA LYS A 142 -24.90 11.39 22.60
C LYS A 142 -24.34 10.36 21.62
N ILE A 143 -24.60 9.07 21.82
CA ILE A 143 -24.22 8.01 20.87
C ILE A 143 -24.88 8.20 19.50
N ILE A 144 -26.15 8.60 19.46
CA ILE A 144 -26.87 8.87 18.21
C ILE A 144 -26.26 10.09 17.51
N GLU A 145 -26.04 11.18 18.24
CA GLU A 145 -25.41 12.40 17.72
C GLU A 145 -24.03 12.12 17.11
N LEU A 146 -23.15 11.46 17.86
CA LEU A 146 -21.82 11.05 17.39
C LEU A 146 -21.93 10.09 16.20
N GLY A 147 -22.91 9.20 16.19
CA GLY A 147 -23.17 8.30 15.06
C GLY A 147 -23.52 9.06 13.78
N ASN A 148 -24.41 10.04 13.87
CA ASN A 148 -24.79 10.86 12.73
C ASN A 148 -23.62 11.70 12.19
N GLN A 149 -22.83 12.31 13.08
CA GLN A 149 -21.63 13.07 12.69
C GLN A 149 -20.59 12.18 12.01
N ARG A 150 -20.35 10.98 12.54
CA ARG A 150 -19.43 10.01 11.91
C ARG A 150 -19.94 9.54 10.56
N SER A 151 -21.23 9.24 10.42
CA SER A 151 -21.81 8.83 9.13
C SER A 151 -21.69 9.94 8.08
N PHE A 152 -21.84 11.20 8.47
CA PHE A 152 -21.60 12.34 7.59
C PHE A 152 -20.12 12.39 7.16
N LEU A 153 -19.17 12.41 8.10
CA LEU A 153 -17.73 12.43 7.76
C LEU A 153 -17.28 11.24 6.91
N GLN A 154 -17.86 10.06 7.14
CA GLN A 154 -17.54 8.86 6.34
C GLN A 154 -18.03 8.98 4.90
N ALA A 155 -19.17 9.62 4.66
CA ALA A 155 -19.63 9.91 3.31
C ALA A 155 -18.69 10.93 2.64
N GLU A 156 -18.38 12.03 3.33
CA GLU A 156 -17.47 13.07 2.82
C GLU A 156 -16.07 12.53 2.48
N LEU A 157 -15.52 11.61 3.29
CA LEU A 157 -14.23 10.99 3.00
C LEU A 157 -14.23 10.22 1.68
N VAL A 158 -15.34 9.55 1.34
CA VAL A 158 -15.48 8.83 0.07
C VAL A 158 -15.48 9.82 -1.09
N GLU A 159 -16.30 10.86 -1.01
CA GLU A 159 -16.39 11.90 -2.05
C GLU A 159 -15.02 12.60 -2.26
N ILE A 160 -14.29 12.88 -1.17
CA ILE A 160 -12.94 13.48 -1.25
C ILE A 160 -11.96 12.51 -1.96
N GLU A 161 -12.04 11.21 -1.67
CA GLU A 161 -11.17 10.20 -2.31
C GLU A 161 -11.45 10.09 -3.82
N GLU A 162 -12.72 10.18 -4.23
CA GLU A 162 -13.14 10.21 -5.63
C GLU A 162 -12.60 11.47 -6.33
N ALA A 163 -12.75 12.65 -5.72
CA ALA A 163 -12.19 13.90 -6.22
C ALA A 163 -10.65 13.87 -6.33
N VAL A 164 -9.94 13.36 -5.32
CA VAL A 164 -8.47 13.17 -5.36
C VAL A 164 -8.07 12.25 -6.50
N THR A 165 -8.81 11.17 -6.72
CA THR A 165 -8.54 10.21 -7.79
C THR A 165 -8.71 10.86 -9.16
N ALA A 166 -9.81 11.57 -9.38
CA ALA A 166 -10.06 12.30 -10.62
C ALA A 166 -9.01 13.40 -10.86
N GLY A 167 -8.64 14.15 -9.82
CA GLY A 167 -7.61 15.18 -9.88
C GLY A 167 -6.22 14.63 -10.24
N LYS A 168 -5.83 13.47 -9.69
CA LYS A 168 -4.57 12.79 -10.06
C LYS A 168 -4.57 12.34 -11.52
N GLN A 169 -5.69 11.82 -12.01
CA GLN A 169 -5.83 11.45 -13.43
C GLN A 169 -5.72 12.68 -14.33
N ALA A 170 -6.37 13.78 -13.97
CA ALA A 170 -6.27 15.05 -14.68
C ALA A 170 -4.84 15.60 -14.69
N GLY A 171 -4.14 15.57 -13.54
CA GLY A 171 -2.75 15.99 -13.43
C GLY A 171 -1.81 15.17 -14.32
N SER A 172 -1.97 13.83 -14.32
CA SER A 172 -1.19 12.93 -15.19
C SER A 172 -1.46 13.18 -16.67
N ALA A 173 -2.71 13.43 -17.08
CA ALA A 173 -3.04 13.74 -18.46
C ALA A 173 -2.45 15.10 -18.90
N LEU A 174 -2.39 16.08 -17.99
CA LEU A 174 -1.73 17.36 -18.22
C LEU A 174 -0.21 17.23 -18.32
N ASP A 175 0.42 16.30 -17.57
CA ASP A 175 1.83 15.96 -17.74
C ASP A 175 2.12 15.47 -19.16
N GLU A 176 1.31 14.55 -19.67
CA GLU A 176 1.44 14.01 -21.03
C GLU A 176 1.23 15.09 -22.10
N ALA A 177 0.21 15.95 -21.92
CA ALA A 177 -0.06 17.06 -22.82
C ALA A 177 1.11 18.07 -22.83
N ALA A 178 1.67 18.42 -21.66
CA ALA A 178 2.82 19.31 -21.55
C ALA A 178 4.07 18.73 -22.23
N ALA A 179 4.34 17.43 -22.04
CA ALA A 179 5.48 16.75 -22.66
C ALA A 179 5.36 16.69 -24.19
N SER A 180 4.15 16.45 -24.71
CA SER A 180 3.89 16.42 -26.15
C SER A 180 4.01 17.82 -26.77
N LEU A 181 3.47 18.86 -26.11
CA LEU A 181 3.62 20.25 -26.55
C LEU A 181 5.08 20.71 -26.57
N SER A 182 5.85 20.38 -25.54
CA SER A 182 7.29 20.70 -25.49
C SER A 182 8.08 20.00 -26.60
N SER A 183 7.72 18.77 -26.93
CA SER A 183 8.32 18.03 -28.05
C SER A 183 7.98 18.68 -29.39
N ALA A 184 6.73 19.11 -29.58
CA ALA A 184 6.28 19.82 -30.78
C ALA A 184 6.96 21.20 -30.94
N GLU A 185 7.18 21.95 -29.85
CA GLU A 185 7.89 23.25 -29.87
C GLU A 185 9.37 23.08 -30.27
N ASN A 186 10.05 22.03 -29.78
CA ASN A 186 11.43 21.71 -30.15
C ASN A 186 11.61 21.39 -31.65
N TRP A 187 10.58 20.84 -32.32
CA TRP A 187 10.58 20.67 -33.77
C TRP A 187 10.36 21.99 -34.54
N GLY A 188 9.71 22.99 -33.92
CA GLY A 188 9.54 24.33 -34.47
C GLY A 188 10.83 25.16 -34.50
N VAL A 189 11.72 24.99 -33.52
CA VAL A 189 13.02 25.67 -33.45
C VAL A 189 14.03 25.09 -34.46
N LEU A 190 13.96 23.78 -34.74
CA LEU A 190 14.83 23.12 -35.73
C LEU A 190 14.63 23.64 -37.16
N ASP A 191 13.41 24.11 -37.48
CA ASP A 191 13.03 24.63 -38.80
C ASP A 191 13.65 26.00 -39.12
N MET A 192 14.11 26.74 -38.10
CA MET A 192 14.78 28.04 -38.28
C MET A 192 16.28 27.93 -38.56
N VAL A 193 16.90 26.74 -38.40
CA VAL A 193 18.37 26.57 -38.51
C VAL A 193 18.81 25.70 -39.70
N GLY A 194 17.91 24.91 -40.31
CA GLY A 194 18.27 24.00 -41.40
C GLY A 194 17.20 23.91 -42.47
N GLY A 195 17.28 24.78 -43.47
CA GLY A 195 16.29 24.88 -44.54
C GLY A 195 16.02 23.56 -45.28
N GLY A 196 14.73 23.28 -45.45
CA GLY A 196 14.17 22.65 -46.65
C GLY A 196 14.21 21.12 -46.73
N PHE A 197 13.01 20.53 -46.75
CA PHE A 197 12.61 19.34 -47.51
C PHE A 197 12.30 18.03 -46.74
N TRP A 198 12.50 17.93 -45.42
CA TRP A 198 12.17 16.68 -44.68
C TRP A 198 11.08 16.77 -43.59
N THR A 199 10.47 17.92 -43.31
CA THR A 199 9.74 18.11 -42.03
C THR A 199 8.21 18.16 -42.08
N THR A 200 7.52 17.96 -43.21
CA THR A 200 6.05 18.18 -43.24
C THR A 200 5.21 17.02 -42.66
N ALA A 201 5.61 15.76 -42.87
CA ALA A 201 4.81 14.60 -42.43
C ALA A 201 4.96 14.30 -40.93
N VAL A 202 6.18 14.45 -40.39
CA VAL A 202 6.47 14.27 -38.96
C VAL A 202 5.87 15.39 -38.10
N LYS A 203 5.77 16.61 -38.65
CA LYS A 203 5.11 17.74 -37.96
C LYS A 203 3.62 17.54 -37.75
N HIS A 204 2.92 16.88 -38.68
CA HIS A 204 1.49 16.61 -38.51
C HIS A 204 1.26 15.56 -37.41
N SER A 205 2.07 14.50 -37.35
CA SER A 205 1.89 13.47 -36.32
C SER A 205 2.13 13.98 -34.90
N GLU A 206 3.14 14.82 -34.68
CA GLU A 206 3.43 15.37 -33.34
C GLU A 206 2.36 16.39 -32.89
N LEU A 207 1.81 17.17 -33.82
CA LEU A 207 0.69 18.08 -33.52
C LEU A 207 -0.62 17.30 -33.27
N ASP A 208 -0.89 16.27 -34.06
CA ASP A 208 -2.04 15.38 -33.88
C ASP A 208 -1.97 14.63 -32.52
N ASP A 209 -0.75 14.28 -32.10
CA ASP A 209 -0.49 13.65 -30.80
C ASP A 209 -0.72 14.65 -29.65
N ALA A 210 -0.19 15.87 -29.75
CA ALA A 210 -0.44 16.93 -28.76
C ALA A 210 -1.94 17.23 -28.62
N ASP A 211 -2.65 17.35 -29.74
CA ASP A 211 -4.10 17.56 -29.78
C ASP A 211 -4.86 16.43 -29.08
N ARG A 212 -4.41 15.17 -29.25
CA ARG A 212 -5.00 14.01 -28.58
C ARG A 212 -4.78 14.07 -27.07
N TYR A 213 -3.56 14.36 -26.61
CA TYR A 213 -3.25 14.47 -25.19
C TYR A 213 -4.02 15.62 -24.51
N ILE A 214 -4.15 16.77 -25.18
CA ILE A 214 -4.95 17.91 -24.69
C ILE A 214 -6.41 17.51 -24.51
N ARG A 215 -7.02 16.80 -25.48
CA ARG A 215 -8.41 16.32 -25.36
C ARG A 215 -8.60 15.33 -24.21
N THR A 216 -7.64 14.45 -24.00
CA THR A 216 -7.64 13.54 -22.85
C THR A 216 -7.59 14.32 -21.53
N ALA A 217 -6.70 15.32 -21.43
CA ALA A 217 -6.64 16.20 -20.27
C ALA A 217 -7.94 16.96 -20.04
N GLN A 218 -8.61 17.44 -21.10
CA GLN A 218 -9.94 18.07 -21.03
C GLN A 218 -11.00 17.17 -20.43
N GLN A 219 -11.01 15.91 -20.85
CA GLN A 219 -11.95 14.93 -20.32
C GLN A 219 -11.75 14.70 -18.83
N TYR A 220 -10.50 14.47 -18.39
CA TYR A 220 -10.22 14.23 -16.98
C TYR A 220 -10.42 15.46 -16.10
N LEU A 221 -10.08 16.66 -16.59
CA LEU A 221 -10.38 17.90 -15.88
C LEU A 221 -11.89 18.13 -15.73
N ARG A 222 -12.71 17.69 -16.69
CA ARG A 222 -14.18 17.70 -16.56
C ARG A 222 -14.67 16.75 -15.49
N THR A 223 -14.14 15.53 -15.47
CA THR A 223 -14.46 14.58 -14.40
C THR A 223 -14.08 15.18 -13.05
N PHE A 224 -12.85 15.68 -12.90
CA PHE A 224 -12.41 16.30 -11.66
C PHE A 224 -13.27 17.50 -11.23
N ALA A 225 -13.66 18.35 -12.18
CA ALA A 225 -14.57 19.47 -11.92
C ALA A 225 -15.94 19.00 -11.40
N ASN A 226 -16.48 17.91 -11.93
CA ASN A 226 -17.74 17.35 -11.45
C ASN A 226 -17.59 16.77 -10.03
N GLU A 227 -16.53 16.01 -9.74
CA GLU A 227 -16.30 15.47 -8.39
C GLU A 227 -16.15 16.61 -7.35
N LEU A 228 -15.53 17.73 -7.73
CA LEU A 228 -15.44 18.93 -6.89
C LEU A 228 -16.81 19.60 -6.65
N ASP A 229 -17.73 19.50 -7.61
CA ASP A 229 -19.10 20.04 -7.50
C ASP A 229 -19.98 19.12 -6.62
N ASP A 230 -19.79 17.81 -6.69
CA ASP A 230 -20.51 16.84 -5.84
C ASP A 230 -20.15 17.02 -4.34
N LEU A 231 -18.91 17.44 -4.06
CA LEU A 231 -18.47 17.88 -2.72
C LEU A 231 -19.19 19.16 -2.24
N HIS A 232 -19.66 20.00 -3.16
CA HIS A 232 -20.37 21.24 -2.82
C HIS A 232 -21.82 20.97 -2.37
N ASP A 233 -22.53 20.07 -3.06
CA ASP A 233 -23.96 19.81 -2.82
C ASP A 233 -24.26 19.08 -1.49
N HIS A 234 -23.31 18.31 -0.95
CA HIS A 234 -23.48 17.61 0.33
C HIS A 234 -23.29 18.50 1.58
N TYR A 235 -22.76 19.71 1.39
CA TYR A 235 -22.30 20.60 2.47
C TYR A 235 -23.41 21.47 3.10
N GLU A 236 -24.58 21.62 2.46
CA GLU A 236 -25.66 22.48 2.99
C GLU A 236 -26.34 21.96 4.27
N VAL A 237 -25.93 20.79 4.79
CA VAL A 237 -26.47 20.20 6.01
C VAL A 237 -25.41 20.08 7.11
N LYS A 238 -25.17 21.21 7.78
CA LYS A 238 -24.65 21.31 9.16
C LYS A 238 -23.30 20.63 9.44
N LEU A 239 -22.21 21.32 9.10
CA LEU A 239 -20.99 21.41 9.91
C LEU A 239 -20.18 22.60 9.40
N GLU A 240 -19.77 23.51 10.28
CA GLU A 240 -18.82 24.58 9.94
C GLU A 240 -17.43 23.96 9.71
N VAL A 241 -17.18 23.38 8.54
CA VAL A 241 -15.84 22.99 8.11
C VAL A 241 -15.60 23.47 6.69
N SER A 242 -15.20 24.74 6.60
CA SER A 242 -15.15 25.57 5.40
C SER A 242 -14.02 25.25 4.40
N SER A 243 -13.43 24.05 4.42
CA SER A 243 -12.16 23.78 3.74
C SER A 243 -12.28 23.13 2.36
N GLY A 244 -13.37 22.39 2.05
CA GLY A 244 -13.59 21.88 0.68
C GLY A 244 -13.78 22.98 -0.36
N TRP A 245 -14.31 24.12 0.08
CA TRP A 245 -14.52 25.31 -0.74
C TRP A 245 -13.24 25.91 -1.29
N ALA A 246 -12.13 25.88 -0.53
CA ALA A 246 -10.90 26.50 -0.98
C ALA A 246 -10.27 25.76 -2.18
N ALA A 247 -10.39 24.43 -2.23
CA ALA A 247 -9.89 23.64 -3.36
C ALA A 247 -10.72 23.87 -4.64
N ALA A 248 -12.05 23.89 -4.51
CA ALA A 248 -12.96 24.18 -5.61
C ALA A 248 -12.77 25.62 -6.10
N ASP A 249 -12.82 26.61 -5.20
CA ASP A 249 -12.62 28.03 -5.54
C ASP A 249 -11.24 28.26 -6.19
N TYR A 250 -10.18 27.67 -5.64
CA TYR A 250 -8.82 27.77 -6.21
C TYR A 250 -8.73 27.14 -7.60
N PHE A 251 -9.42 26.02 -7.84
CA PHE A 251 -9.47 25.36 -9.13
C PHE A 251 -10.33 26.16 -10.14
N PHE A 252 -11.48 26.70 -9.71
CA PHE A 252 -12.44 27.41 -10.56
C PHE A 252 -12.16 28.90 -10.73
N ASP A 253 -11.23 29.51 -9.98
CA ASP A 253 -10.81 30.92 -10.11
C ASP A 253 -10.21 31.19 -11.51
N SER A 254 -11.12 31.49 -12.44
CA SER A 254 -10.99 31.97 -13.82
C SER A 254 -10.30 31.12 -14.89
N LEU A 255 -9.32 30.24 -14.59
CA LEU A 255 -8.53 29.60 -15.67
C LEU A 255 -9.16 28.30 -16.22
N VAL A 256 -9.78 27.51 -15.35
CA VAL A 256 -10.46 26.26 -15.73
C VAL A 256 -11.76 26.54 -16.49
N VAL A 257 -12.55 27.52 -16.02
CA VAL A 257 -13.80 27.94 -16.66
C VAL A 257 -13.54 28.47 -18.08
N ASP A 258 -12.51 29.30 -18.25
CA ASP A 258 -12.11 29.82 -19.56
C ASP A 258 -11.73 28.69 -20.53
N TRP A 259 -11.06 27.65 -20.04
CA TRP A 259 -10.64 26.52 -20.84
C TRP A 259 -11.81 25.59 -21.22
N PHE A 260 -12.81 25.43 -20.34
CA PHE A 260 -14.07 24.75 -20.67
C PHE A 260 -14.88 25.47 -21.75
N VAL A 261 -14.87 26.80 -21.74
CA VAL A 261 -15.67 27.62 -22.66
C VAL A 261 -15.02 27.72 -24.04
N GLN A 262 -13.69 27.77 -24.13
CA GLN A 262 -13.05 28.07 -25.41
C GLN A 262 -13.02 26.93 -26.41
N ASN A 263 -13.13 25.66 -25.99
CA ASN A 263 -13.22 24.46 -26.86
C ASN A 263 -12.22 24.47 -28.05
N LYS A 264 -11.08 25.15 -27.87
CA LYS A 264 -10.03 25.33 -28.86
C LYS A 264 -8.91 24.38 -28.52
N ILE A 265 -8.47 23.64 -29.54
CA ILE A 265 -7.41 22.64 -29.44
C ILE A 265 -6.03 23.32 -29.31
N GLN A 266 -5.94 24.62 -29.58
CA GLN A 266 -4.71 25.42 -29.48
C GLN A 266 -4.51 25.95 -28.06
N ALA A 267 -4.31 25.06 -27.09
CA ALA A 267 -3.82 25.48 -25.77
C ALA A 267 -2.31 25.75 -25.84
N SER A 268 -1.85 26.87 -25.28
CA SER A 268 -0.41 27.13 -25.20
C SER A 268 0.25 26.21 -24.16
N GLN A 269 1.55 25.90 -24.32
CA GLN A 269 2.30 25.16 -23.30
C GLN A 269 2.14 25.79 -21.91
N LYS A 270 2.15 27.12 -21.86
CA LYS A 270 1.95 27.90 -20.63
C LYS A 270 0.58 27.63 -19.98
N GLU A 271 -0.50 27.58 -20.75
CA GLU A 271 -1.85 27.27 -20.22
C GLU A 271 -1.91 25.87 -19.63
N VAL A 272 -1.31 24.87 -20.30
CA VAL A 272 -1.28 23.50 -19.81
C VAL A 272 -0.45 23.40 -18.52
N GLU A 273 0.70 24.09 -18.44
CA GLU A 273 1.51 24.15 -17.22
C GLU A 273 0.79 24.86 -16.06
N ASP A 274 0.07 25.96 -16.34
CA ASP A 274 -0.72 26.68 -15.33
C ASP A 274 -1.88 25.81 -14.81
N LEU A 275 -2.62 25.14 -15.70
CA LEU A 275 -3.67 24.18 -15.32
C LEU A 275 -3.10 23.04 -14.49
N ARG A 276 -1.99 22.45 -14.92
CA ARG A 276 -1.29 21.38 -14.21
C ARG A 276 -0.95 21.79 -12.78
N SER A 277 -0.34 22.97 -12.62
CA SER A 277 0.02 23.48 -11.29
C SER A 277 -1.20 23.67 -10.40
N ARG A 278 -2.32 24.15 -10.97
CA ARG A 278 -3.57 24.33 -10.22
C ARG A 278 -4.21 23.00 -9.83
N THR A 279 -4.25 22.03 -10.74
CA THR A 279 -4.76 20.68 -10.47
C THR A 279 -3.99 20.02 -9.32
N TYR A 280 -2.66 20.07 -9.33
CA TYR A 280 -1.88 19.48 -8.24
C TYR A 280 -2.06 20.21 -6.90
N ALA A 281 -2.19 21.53 -6.91
CA ALA A 281 -2.47 22.28 -5.69
C ALA A 281 -3.86 21.96 -5.12
N ALA A 282 -4.90 21.84 -5.96
CA ALA A 282 -6.23 21.41 -5.54
C ALA A 282 -6.21 19.97 -4.98
N VAL A 283 -5.50 19.05 -5.63
CA VAL A 283 -5.31 17.67 -5.12
C VAL A 283 -4.62 17.67 -3.76
N ALA A 284 -3.56 18.46 -3.58
CA ALA A 284 -2.84 18.53 -2.31
C ALA A 284 -3.72 19.08 -1.18
N GLU A 285 -4.60 20.04 -1.49
CA GLU A 285 -5.57 20.58 -0.55
C GLU A 285 -6.64 19.55 -0.16
N LEU A 286 -7.18 18.81 -1.13
CA LEU A 286 -8.10 17.69 -0.88
C LEU A 286 -7.45 16.58 -0.04
N GLU A 287 -6.19 16.24 -0.29
CA GLU A 287 -5.46 15.25 0.52
C GLU A 287 -5.26 15.74 1.97
N SER A 288 -4.98 17.03 2.17
CA SER A 288 -4.93 17.63 3.50
C SER A 288 -6.31 17.60 4.17
N LEU A 289 -7.37 17.90 3.44
CA LEU A 289 -8.74 17.83 3.94
C LEU A 289 -9.14 16.41 4.35
N HIS A 290 -8.82 15.41 3.52
CA HIS A 290 -9.02 14.01 3.81
C HIS A 290 -8.37 13.63 5.14
N GLN A 291 -7.10 13.98 5.35
CA GLN A 291 -6.39 13.71 6.59
C GLN A 291 -7.04 14.38 7.82
N GLN A 292 -7.56 15.59 7.67
CA GLN A 292 -8.28 16.27 8.75
C GLN A 292 -9.58 15.54 9.10
N TYR A 293 -10.34 15.10 8.09
CA TYR A 293 -11.61 14.40 8.31
C TYR A 293 -11.39 13.00 8.91
N GLU A 294 -10.33 12.30 8.50
CA GLU A 294 -9.92 11.03 9.13
C GLU A 294 -9.58 11.21 10.62
N GLN A 295 -8.87 12.29 10.96
CA GLN A 295 -8.56 12.61 12.36
C GLN A 295 -9.83 12.90 13.16
N GLN A 296 -10.74 13.70 12.62
CA GLN A 296 -12.03 14.00 13.26
C GLN A 296 -12.90 12.75 13.43
N GLU A 297 -12.98 11.87 12.41
CA GLU A 297 -13.70 10.60 12.50
C GLU A 297 -13.14 9.74 13.63
N ALA A 298 -11.81 9.64 13.71
CA ALA A 298 -11.13 8.89 14.75
C ALA A 298 -11.37 9.46 16.16
N GLU A 299 -11.43 10.79 16.30
CA GLU A 299 -11.78 11.47 17.55
C GLU A 299 -13.22 11.18 17.98
N LEU A 300 -14.19 11.34 17.07
CA LEU A 300 -15.60 11.03 17.34
C LEU A 300 -15.80 9.55 17.68
N LYS A 301 -15.06 8.65 17.03
CA LYS A 301 -15.06 7.23 17.33
C LYS A 301 -14.54 6.96 18.74
N ARG A 302 -13.43 7.59 19.14
CA ARG A 302 -12.89 7.49 20.51
C ARG A 302 -13.88 8.01 21.54
N GLU A 303 -14.54 9.15 21.27
CA GLU A 303 -15.56 9.70 22.16
C GLU A 303 -16.75 8.73 22.29
N GLN A 304 -17.24 8.16 21.18
CA GLN A 304 -18.32 7.18 21.21
C GLN A 304 -17.93 5.94 22.03
N ASP A 305 -16.70 5.44 21.86
CA ASP A 305 -16.18 4.31 22.61
C ASP A 305 -16.04 4.63 24.11
N GLN A 306 -15.69 5.85 24.49
CA GLN A 306 -15.68 6.29 25.89
C GLN A 306 -17.10 6.34 26.48
N VAL A 307 -18.07 6.86 25.73
CA VAL A 307 -19.48 6.92 26.16
C VAL A 307 -20.07 5.52 26.32
N ILE A 308 -19.73 4.58 25.44
CA ILE A 308 -20.13 3.17 25.53
C ILE A 308 -19.33 2.44 26.60
N GLY A 309 -18.06 2.78 26.80
CA GLY A 309 -17.19 2.18 27.80
C GLY A 309 -17.61 2.50 29.24
N ALA A 310 -17.89 3.78 29.51
CA ALA A 310 -18.32 4.32 30.81
C ALA A 310 -19.72 3.85 31.24
#